data_AF-A0A673UUD8-F1
#
_entry.id   AF-A0A673UUD8-F1
#
_cell.length_a   1.000
_cell.length_b   1.000
_cell.length_c   1.000
_cell.angle_alpha   90.00
_cell.angle_beta   90.00
_cell.angle_gamma   90.00
#
_symmetry.space_group_name_H-M   'P 1'
#
loop_
_entity.id
_entity.type
_entity.pdbx_description
1 polymer ?
#
loop_
_entity_poly.entity_id
_entity_poly.type
_entity_poly.pdbx_seq_one_letter_code
_entity_poly.pdbx_strand_id
1 'polypeptide(L)' 'KPTPLYQTHLLEFSQPHSCLLASSLSSAGIEVWNPAFDVTPHDLITGGIITELGVFAPEELRAALSTSNSFTHSLTLPHP' A
#
# COMPACT_ATOMS: atom_id res chain seq x y z
N LYS A 1 28.41 16.87 -6.36
CA LYS A 1 27.58 16.43 -5.21
C LYS A 1 26.21 16.05 -5.76
N PRO A 2 25.87 14.77 -5.91
CA PRO A 2 24.57 14.41 -6.48
C PRO A 2 23.52 14.49 -5.37
N THR A 3 22.57 15.39 -5.56
CA THR A 3 21.30 15.42 -4.83
C THR A 3 20.45 14.25 -5.34
N PRO A 4 19.87 13.37 -4.50
CA PRO A 4 18.94 12.38 -5.00
C PRO A 4 17.62 13.11 -5.33
N LEU A 5 17.28 13.15 -6.61
CA LEU A 5 15.96 13.54 -7.08
C LEU A 5 15.02 12.38 -6.74
N TYR A 6 14.40 12.42 -5.56
CA TYR A 6 13.19 11.65 -5.33
C TYR A 6 12.08 12.28 -6.17
N GLN A 7 12.10 11.95 -7.46
CA GLN A 7 10.95 12.13 -8.32
C GLN A 7 9.97 11.03 -7.91
N THR A 8 9.10 11.33 -6.93
CA THR A 8 7.83 10.60 -6.79
C THR A 8 7.03 10.90 -8.03
N HIS A 9 7.27 10.11 -9.08
CA HIS A 9 6.42 10.03 -10.24
C HIS A 9 5.12 9.40 -9.71
N LEU A 10 4.22 10.24 -9.20
CA LEU A 10 2.83 9.85 -9.06
C LEU A 10 2.44 9.38 -10.47
N LEU A 11 2.29 8.07 -10.62
CA LEU A 11 1.67 7.50 -11.79
C LEU A 11 0.22 8.00 -11.73
N GLU A 12 -0.03 9.20 -12.25
CA GLU A 12 -1.33 9.54 -12.75
C GLU A 12 -1.63 8.50 -13.83
N PHE A 13 -2.29 7.42 -13.42
CA PHE A 13 -3.10 6.60 -14.29
C PHE A 13 -4.29 7.47 -14.74
N SER A 14 -4.00 8.55 -15.45
CA SER A 14 -4.96 9.17 -16.36
C SER A 14 -5.09 8.21 -17.54
N GLN A 15 -5.75 7.09 -17.31
CA GLN A 15 -6.40 6.35 -18.37
C GLN A 15 -7.60 7.24 -18.74
N PRO A 16 -7.59 7.94 -19.90
CA PRO A 16 -8.59 8.95 -20.20
C PRO A 16 -9.99 8.37 -20.45
N HIS A 17 -10.15 7.05 -20.38
CA HIS A 17 -11.43 6.39 -20.64
C HIS A 17 -11.71 5.37 -19.54
N SER A 18 -12.39 5.81 -18.48
CA SER A 18 -13.72 5.30 -18.15
C SER A 18 -13.97 5.15 -16.65
N CYS A 19 -14.74 6.10 -16.09
CA CYS A 19 -15.65 5.82 -14.99
C CYS A 19 -16.73 4.83 -15.47
N LEU A 20 -16.39 3.54 -15.68
CA LEU A 20 -17.35 2.54 -16.20
C LEU A 20 -18.58 2.34 -15.29
N LEU A 21 -18.54 2.80 -14.04
CA LEU A 21 -19.63 2.61 -13.08
C LEU A 21 -20.46 3.87 -12.78
N ALA A 22 -20.11 5.05 -13.32
CA ALA A 22 -20.77 6.32 -12.93
C ALA A 22 -21.20 7.23 -14.09
N SER A 23 -21.05 6.80 -15.34
CA SER A 23 -21.22 7.68 -16.51
C SER A 23 -22.67 8.02 -16.88
N SER A 24 -23.68 7.46 -16.19
CA SER A 24 -25.10 7.72 -16.49
C SER A 24 -25.72 8.83 -15.62
N LEU A 25 -25.02 9.31 -14.59
CA LEU A 25 -25.57 10.27 -13.60
C LEU A 25 -24.82 11.61 -13.56
N SER A 26 -23.66 11.71 -14.22
CA SER A 26 -22.92 12.98 -14.29
C SER A 26 -23.41 13.83 -15.46
N SER A 27 -23.58 15.14 -15.24
CA SER A 27 -23.95 16.06 -16.32
C SER A 27 -22.81 16.19 -17.32
N ALA A 28 -23.17 16.36 -18.59
CA ALA A 28 -22.20 16.58 -19.66
C ALA A 28 -21.28 17.77 -19.32
N GLY A 29 -19.96 17.55 -19.41
CA GLY A 29 -18.94 18.59 -19.22
C GLY A 29 -18.35 18.69 -17.82
N ILE A 30 -18.71 17.81 -16.87
CA ILE A 30 -18.02 17.77 -15.56
C ILE A 30 -16.78 16.87 -15.63
N GLU A 31 -15.62 17.46 -15.29
CA GLU A 31 -14.38 16.72 -15.03
C GLU A 31 -14.51 15.92 -13.73
N VAL A 32 -14.23 14.62 -13.78
CA VAL A 32 -14.35 13.72 -12.63
C VAL A 32 -12.97 13.32 -12.15
N TRP A 33 -12.64 13.67 -10.91
CA TRP A 33 -11.50 13.12 -10.19
C TRP A 33 -11.99 11.96 -9.30
N ASN A 34 -11.61 10.73 -9.65
CA ASN A 34 -11.95 9.52 -8.90
C ASN A 34 -10.68 8.70 -8.60
N PRO A 35 -9.86 9.13 -7.64
CA PRO A 35 -8.70 8.35 -7.23
C PRO A 35 -9.17 7.07 -6.53
N ALA A 36 -8.56 5.92 -6.86
CA ALA A 36 -8.97 4.63 -6.31
C ALA A 36 -8.70 4.51 -4.80
N PHE A 37 -7.65 5.18 -4.30
CA PHE A 37 -7.20 5.12 -2.92
C PHE A 37 -6.56 6.46 -2.51
N ASP A 38 -6.40 6.64 -1.20
CA ASP A 38 -5.66 7.75 -0.59
C ASP A 38 -4.62 7.20 0.42
N VAL A 39 -3.68 8.02 0.85
CA VAL A 39 -2.65 7.67 1.82
C VAL A 39 -3.00 8.27 3.17
N THR A 40 -3.13 7.44 4.20
CA THR A 40 -3.26 7.89 5.59
C THR A 40 -1.88 8.05 6.23
N PRO A 41 -1.46 9.27 6.63
CA PRO A 41 -0.22 9.47 7.39
C PRO A 41 -0.22 8.68 8.69
N HIS A 42 0.93 8.13 9.07
CA HIS A 42 1.01 7.19 10.18
C HIS A 42 0.71 7.84 11.55
N ASP A 43 0.99 9.13 11.73
CA ASP A 43 0.67 9.88 12.96
C ASP A 43 -0.84 9.94 13.26
N LEU A 44 -1.70 9.61 12.27
CA LEU A 44 -3.16 9.53 12.44
C LEU A 44 -3.66 8.12 12.78
N ILE A 45 -2.80 7.11 12.77
CA ILE A 45 -3.14 5.72 13.10
C ILE A 45 -2.95 5.50 14.60
N THR A 46 -3.96 5.87 15.40
CA THR A 46 -3.89 5.81 16.87
C THR A 46 -4.14 4.43 17.47
N GLY A 47 -4.83 3.55 16.73
CA GLY A 47 -5.18 2.19 17.19
C GLY A 47 -4.13 1.11 16.92
N GLY A 48 -3.04 1.46 16.23
CA GLY A 48 -2.05 0.51 15.73
C GLY A 48 -2.46 -0.21 14.45
N ILE A 49 -1.51 -0.94 13.86
CA ILE A 49 -1.65 -1.71 12.63
C ILE A 49 -1.77 -3.19 13.01
N ILE A 50 -2.89 -3.81 12.67
CA ILE A 50 -3.17 -5.21 12.99
C ILE A 50 -2.61 -6.12 11.89
N THR A 51 -1.82 -7.10 12.30
CA THR A 51 -1.24 -8.15 11.45
C THR A 51 -1.52 -9.53 12.07
N GLU A 52 -1.15 -10.61 11.37
CA GLU A 52 -1.20 -11.97 11.90
C GLU A 52 -0.25 -12.21 13.09
N LEU A 53 0.72 -11.32 13.29
CA LEU A 53 1.72 -11.40 14.35
C LEU A 53 1.34 -10.60 15.60
N GLY A 54 0.27 -9.80 15.52
CA GLY A 54 -0.16 -8.90 16.59
C GLY A 54 -0.49 -7.49 16.09
N VAL A 55 -0.66 -6.56 17.04
CA VAL A 55 -0.95 -5.15 16.80
C VAL A 55 0.32 -4.32 17.08
N PHE A 56 0.71 -3.46 16.13
CA PHE A 56 1.98 -2.72 16.21
C PHE A 56 1.78 -1.22 15.98
N ALA A 57 2.59 -0.39 16.66
CA ALA A 57 2.72 1.00 16.28
C ALA A 57 3.43 1.15 14.91
N PRO A 58 3.19 2.22 14.14
CA PRO A 58 3.82 2.40 12.84
C PRO A 58 5.36 2.30 12.86
N GLU A 59 6.00 2.84 13.90
CA GLU A 59 7.45 2.82 14.09
C GLU A 59 8.01 1.42 14.40
N GLU A 60 7.20 0.52 14.94
CA GLU A 60 7.59 -0.84 15.31
C GLU A 60 7.41 -1.84 14.15
N LEU A 61 6.45 -1.56 13.27
CA LEU A 61 5.97 -2.52 12.27
C LEU A 61 7.10 -3.07 11.39
N ARG A 62 8.04 -2.21 10.96
CA ARG A 62 9.15 -2.64 10.10
C ARG A 62 10.02 -3.71 10.77
N ALA A 63 10.33 -3.52 12.05
CA ALA A 63 11.13 -4.47 12.81
C ALA A 63 10.37 -5.79 12.98
N ALA A 64 9.09 -5.72 13.37
CA ALA A 64 8.23 -6.87 13.58
C ALA A 64 8.13 -7.78 12.34
N LEU A 65 7.93 -7.19 11.15
CA LEU A 65 7.82 -7.92 9.89
C LEU A 65 9.16 -8.48 9.39
N SER A 66 10.29 -7.89 9.81
CA SER A 66 11.62 -8.36 9.37
C SER A 66 12.06 -9.62 10.14
N THR A 67 11.55 -9.83 11.35
CA THR A 67 11.90 -10.99 12.19
C THR A 67 11.16 -12.27 11.78
N SER A 68 9.96 -12.16 11.20
CA SER A 68 9.10 -13.30 10.84
C SER A 68 9.55 -14.07 9.59
N ASN A 69 10.50 -13.54 8.81
CA ASN A 69 10.96 -14.15 7.55
C ASN A 69 11.91 -15.35 7.73
N SER A 70 11.95 -15.96 8.93
CA SER A 70 12.89 -17.03 9.32
C SER A 70 12.32 -18.45 9.21
N PHE A 71 11.06 -18.63 8.82
CA PHE A 71 10.43 -19.96 8.73
C PHE A 71 10.67 -20.63 7.37
N THR A 72 11.93 -20.73 6.92
CA THR A 72 12.29 -21.61 5.80
C THR A 72 12.35 -23.06 6.27
N HIS A 73 11.21 -23.74 6.16
CA HIS A 73 11.03 -25.14 5.78
C HIS A 73 12.27 -26.08 5.82
N SER A 74 12.81 -26.38 7.00
CA SER A 74 13.72 -27.52 7.18
C SER A 74 12.90 -28.78 7.48
N LEU A 75 12.17 -29.28 6.49
CA LEU A 75 11.70 -30.66 6.46
C LEU A 75 12.53 -31.44 5.42
N THR A 76 13.79 -31.70 5.74
CA THR A 76 14.52 -32.81 5.11
C THR A 76 14.36 -34.00 6.02
N LEU A 77 13.50 -34.94 5.63
CA LEU A 77 13.48 -36.28 6.23
C LEU A 77 14.82 -36.95 5.94
N PRO A 78 15.49 -37.58 6.93
CA PRO A 78 16.61 -38.45 6.63
C PRO A 78 16.04 -39.72 5.97
N HIS A 79 16.33 -39.92 4.69
CA HIS A 79 16.21 -41.24 4.10
C HIS A 79 17.51 -42.02 4.32
N PRO A 80 17.41 -43.35 4.59
CA PRO A 80 18.54 -44.22 4.89
C PRO A 80 19.48 -44.41 3.70
#